data_AF-A0A803MA34-F1
#
_entry.id   AF-A0A803MA34-F1
#
_cell.length_a   1.000
_cell.length_b   1.000
_cell.length_c   1.000
_cell.angle_alpha   90.00
_cell.angle_beta   90.00
_cell.angle_gamma   90.00
#
_symmetry.space_group_name_H-M   'P 1'
#
loop_
_entity.id
_entity.type
_entity.pdbx_description
1 polymer ?
#
loop_
_entity_poly.entity_id
_entity_poly.type
_entity_poly.pdbx_seq_one_letter_code
_entity_poly.pdbx_strand_id
1 'polypeptide(L)'
;MSEKGLSCSVTSRSSYMSGGIHYFFVTVNQLDKTVLLKVRDHFGGPNGRLSDWENDTDCCSEWSFVGCGTSGSAYGRINTVTFSRSWGLSGTIPPDFGDLPYLGFFILADNINVTGTIPKSFGKLKNLYHVELDTNSLTGPILNELFKLKKLKEVDLSANQLSGPIPPSVTSLSSLSQFNISHNKLSGSIPPMPKSLKSIDVSYNQLCGPIPSGLKGFKRASFEHNKCLCGPPLAAGCK
;
A
#
# COMPACT_ATOMS: atom_id res chain seq x y z
N MET A 1 -6.97 -3.75 43.51
CA MET A 1 -6.59 -2.85 42.39
C MET A 1 -6.82 -3.63 41.11
N SER A 2 -8.04 -3.55 40.57
CA SER A 2 -8.44 -4.20 39.32
C SER A 2 -8.97 -3.14 38.37
N GLU A 3 -8.71 -3.38 37.09
CA GLU A 3 -8.97 -2.55 35.93
C GLU A 3 -10.43 -2.09 35.84
N LYS A 4 -10.62 -0.79 35.60
CA LYS A 4 -11.91 -0.27 35.13
C LYS A 4 -12.05 -0.60 33.65
N GLY A 5 -12.86 -1.62 33.35
CA GLY A 5 -13.38 -1.85 32.01
C GLY A 5 -14.21 -0.66 31.54
N LEU A 6 -13.76 0.01 30.49
CA LEU A 6 -14.60 0.89 29.70
C LEU A 6 -15.44 0.02 28.76
N SER A 7 -16.65 -0.28 29.21
CA SER A 7 -17.74 -0.74 28.36
C SER A 7 -18.22 0.46 27.54
N CYS A 8 -17.95 0.47 26.23
CA CYS A 8 -18.71 1.31 25.31
C CYS A 8 -20.09 0.66 25.12
N SER A 9 -21.07 1.14 25.88
CA SER A 9 -22.47 0.86 25.65
C SER A 9 -22.86 1.34 24.25
N VAL A 10 -23.33 0.41 23.43
CA VAL A 10 -23.97 0.68 22.15
C VAL A 10 -25.24 1.50 22.42
N THR A 11 -25.17 2.82 22.31
CA THR A 11 -26.36 3.61 22.01
C THR A 11 -26.63 3.46 20.53
N SER A 12 -27.43 2.47 20.17
CA SER A 12 -28.24 2.57 18.98
C SER A 12 -29.03 3.87 19.12
N ARG A 13 -28.75 4.87 18.28
CA ARG A 13 -29.72 5.94 18.07
C ARG A 13 -30.95 5.27 17.44
N SER A 14 -31.92 4.97 18.28
CA SER A 14 -33.27 4.65 17.87
C SER A 14 -33.82 5.88 17.16
N SER A 15 -33.71 5.92 15.82
CA SER A 15 -34.51 6.82 15.02
C SER A 15 -35.94 6.25 14.97
N TYR A 16 -36.80 6.73 15.86
CA TYR A 16 -38.24 6.67 15.62
C TYR A 16 -38.53 7.59 14.43
N MET A 17 -38.93 7.02 13.29
CA MET A 17 -40.00 7.55 12.42
C MET A 17 -40.43 6.48 11.41
N SER A 18 -41.73 6.41 11.23
CA SER A 18 -42.55 5.52 10.40
C SER A 18 -42.03 5.20 9.00
N GLY A 19 -42.08 3.91 8.62
CA GLY A 19 -42.34 3.49 7.23
C GLY A 19 -41.21 3.61 6.19
N GLY A 20 -39.94 3.50 6.59
CA GLY A 20 -38.79 3.58 5.67
C GLY A 20 -37.96 2.29 5.60
N ILE A 21 -37.38 2.02 4.44
CA ILE A 21 -36.49 0.87 4.14
C ILE A 21 -35.35 0.81 5.18
N HIS A 22 -35.16 -0.34 5.85
CA HIS A 22 -34.01 -0.59 6.73
C HIS A 22 -32.72 -0.64 5.91
N TYR A 23 -31.95 0.45 5.91
CA TYR A 23 -30.56 0.41 5.47
C TYR A 23 -29.72 -0.22 6.58
N PHE A 24 -29.32 -1.48 6.39
CA PHE A 24 -28.31 -2.11 7.24
C PHE A 24 -26.96 -1.47 6.93
N PHE A 25 -26.52 -0.55 7.78
CA PHE A 25 -25.16 -0.02 7.71
C PHE A 25 -24.17 -1.11 8.12
N VAL A 26 -23.09 -1.25 7.37
CA VAL A 26 -21.98 -2.16 7.71
C VAL A 26 -21.32 -1.62 8.97
N THR A 27 -21.33 -2.40 10.05
CA THR A 27 -20.66 -2.04 11.30
C THR A 27 -19.20 -2.47 11.28
N VAL A 28 -18.29 -1.57 11.67
CA VAL A 28 -16.86 -1.88 11.69
C VAL A 28 -16.47 -2.89 12.78
N ASN A 29 -15.53 -3.75 12.44
CA ASN A 29 -14.72 -4.48 13.40
C ASN A 29 -13.86 -3.53 14.27
N GLN A 30 -14.01 -3.66 15.58
CA GLN A 30 -13.38 -2.77 16.55
C GLN A 30 -11.85 -2.89 16.63
N LEU A 31 -11.27 -4.06 16.29
CA LEU A 31 -9.82 -4.22 16.26
C LEU A 31 -9.21 -3.42 15.10
N ASP A 32 -9.83 -3.48 13.92
CA ASP A 32 -9.38 -2.71 12.77
C ASP A 32 -9.53 -1.19 13.02
N LYS A 33 -10.65 -0.77 13.66
CA LYS A 33 -10.84 0.62 14.10
C LYS A 33 -9.71 1.09 15.02
N THR A 34 -9.36 0.27 16.01
CA THR A 34 -8.27 0.60 16.96
C THR A 34 -6.94 0.79 16.24
N VAL A 35 -6.65 -0.03 15.22
CA VAL A 35 -5.45 0.15 14.39
C VAL A 35 -5.46 1.49 13.68
N LEU A 36 -6.57 1.86 13.04
CA LEU A 36 -6.65 3.12 12.30
C LEU A 36 -6.62 4.36 13.21
N LEU A 37 -7.13 4.29 14.44
CA LEU A 37 -6.98 5.39 15.41
C LEU A 37 -5.52 5.65 15.77
N LYS A 38 -4.69 4.60 15.91
CA LYS A 38 -3.23 4.77 16.10
C LYS A 38 -2.57 5.41 14.89
N VAL A 39 -3.00 5.03 13.68
CA VAL A 39 -2.53 5.64 12.42
C VAL A 39 -2.87 7.12 12.38
N ARG A 40 -4.09 7.50 12.77
CA ARG A 40 -4.49 8.91 12.90
C ARG A 40 -3.57 9.67 13.84
N ASP A 41 -3.35 9.13 15.04
CA ASP A 41 -2.51 9.75 16.06
C ASP A 41 -1.07 9.94 15.59
N HIS A 42 -0.55 9.00 14.80
CA HIS A 42 0.75 9.12 14.16
C HIS A 42 0.82 10.25 13.11
N PHE A 43 -0.26 10.49 12.35
CA PHE A 43 -0.35 11.52 11.31
C PHE A 43 -0.93 12.85 11.80
N GLY A 44 -0.59 13.25 13.03
CA GLY A 44 -0.97 14.54 13.61
C GLY A 44 -2.24 14.52 14.46
N GLY A 45 -2.84 13.35 14.66
CA GLY A 45 -3.94 13.14 15.60
C GLY A 45 -5.27 13.80 15.18
N PRO A 46 -6.20 13.97 16.12
CA PRO A 46 -7.58 14.37 15.84
C PRO A 46 -7.72 15.80 15.32
N ASN A 47 -6.68 16.64 15.45
CA ASN A 47 -6.66 17.99 14.87
C ASN A 47 -5.92 18.05 13.52
N GLY A 48 -5.46 16.89 13.03
CA GLY A 48 -4.71 16.75 11.79
C GLY A 48 -5.60 16.60 10.57
N ARG A 49 -5.03 16.04 9.49
CA ARG A 49 -5.74 15.80 8.22
C ARG A 49 -6.75 14.64 8.28
N LEU A 50 -6.68 13.83 9.33
CA LEU A 50 -7.54 12.67 9.60
C LEU A 50 -8.49 12.96 10.77
N SER A 51 -8.93 14.21 10.90
CA SER A 51 -9.75 14.67 12.04
C SER A 51 -11.12 13.99 12.12
N ASP A 52 -11.65 13.55 10.99
CA ASP A 52 -12.92 12.81 10.88
C ASP A 52 -12.83 11.36 11.36
N TRP A 53 -11.62 10.85 11.63
CA TRP A 53 -11.40 9.52 12.19
C TRP A 53 -11.69 9.53 13.70
N GLU A 54 -12.94 9.71 14.08
CA GLU A 54 -13.38 9.92 15.45
C GLU A 54 -13.67 8.59 16.18
N ASN A 55 -13.40 8.55 17.49
CA ASN A 55 -13.53 7.32 18.26
C ASN A 55 -14.99 6.87 18.46
N ASP A 56 -15.96 7.78 18.36
CA ASP A 56 -17.38 7.55 18.56
C ASP A 56 -18.19 7.37 17.27
N THR A 57 -17.56 7.50 16.10
CA THR A 57 -18.20 7.31 14.78
C THR A 57 -17.87 5.94 14.16
N ASP A 58 -18.71 5.43 13.26
CA ASP A 58 -18.42 4.17 12.54
C ASP A 58 -17.57 4.43 11.30
N CYS A 59 -16.35 3.90 11.27
CA CYS A 59 -15.41 4.17 10.20
C CYS A 59 -15.79 3.56 8.85
N CYS A 60 -16.71 2.59 8.80
CA CYS A 60 -17.20 2.04 7.53
C CYS A 60 -18.21 2.96 6.84
N SER A 61 -18.79 3.92 7.56
CA SER A 61 -19.80 4.85 7.02
C SER A 61 -19.41 6.32 7.10
N GLU A 62 -18.55 6.69 8.05
CA GLU A 62 -18.32 8.11 8.38
C GLU A 62 -16.90 8.58 8.09
N TRP A 63 -15.91 7.68 8.08
CA TRP A 63 -14.51 8.09 7.89
C TRP A 63 -14.17 8.19 6.41
N SER A 64 -13.61 9.33 6.04
CA SER A 64 -13.09 9.54 4.70
C SER A 64 -11.92 8.59 4.44
N PHE A 65 -11.83 8.14 3.19
CA PHE A 65 -10.72 7.33 2.67
C PHE A 65 -10.55 5.94 3.30
N VAL A 66 -11.56 5.48 4.04
CA VAL A 66 -11.63 4.12 4.60
C VAL A 66 -12.75 3.36 3.91
N GLY A 67 -12.48 2.11 3.55
CA GLY A 67 -13.49 1.20 2.98
C GLY A 67 -13.51 -0.14 3.69
N CYS A 68 -14.72 -0.69 3.82
CA CYS A 68 -14.97 -1.95 4.51
C CYS A 68 -15.49 -3.03 3.56
N GLY A 69 -15.19 -4.28 3.88
CA GLY A 69 -15.83 -5.42 3.23
C GLY A 69 -17.32 -5.49 3.57
N THR A 70 -18.12 -5.86 2.58
CA THR A 70 -19.59 -5.85 2.66
C THR A 70 -20.20 -7.26 2.68
N SER A 71 -19.37 -8.30 2.67
CA SER A 71 -19.83 -9.69 2.62
C SER A 71 -18.81 -10.69 3.16
N GLY A 72 -19.31 -11.89 3.50
CA GLY A 72 -18.49 -13.03 3.92
C GLY A 72 -17.60 -12.71 5.13
N SER A 73 -16.41 -13.31 5.15
CA SER A 73 -15.45 -13.11 6.26
C SER A 73 -14.82 -11.72 6.29
N ALA A 74 -15.01 -10.91 5.23
CA ALA A 74 -14.56 -9.53 5.18
C ALA A 74 -15.62 -8.53 5.66
N TYR A 75 -16.85 -8.96 5.98
CA TYR A 75 -17.92 -8.07 6.42
C TYR A 75 -17.47 -7.23 7.63
N GLY A 76 -17.55 -5.90 7.50
CA GLY A 76 -17.14 -4.95 8.55
C GLY A 76 -15.62 -4.85 8.76
N ARG A 77 -14.80 -5.55 7.97
CA ARG A 77 -13.32 -5.48 8.04
C ARG A 77 -12.79 -4.40 7.13
N ILE A 78 -11.75 -3.69 7.55
CA ILE A 78 -11.08 -2.70 6.70
C ILE A 78 -10.39 -3.42 5.55
N ASN A 79 -10.78 -3.08 4.32
CA ASN A 79 -10.20 -3.63 3.10
C ASN A 79 -9.55 -2.57 2.21
N THR A 80 -9.84 -1.30 2.46
CA THR A 80 -9.36 -0.16 1.69
C THR A 80 -8.93 0.94 2.65
N VAL A 81 -7.72 1.44 2.48
CA VAL A 81 -7.25 2.67 3.13
C VAL A 81 -6.55 3.49 2.07
N THR A 82 -7.03 4.70 1.83
CA THR A 82 -6.38 5.68 0.98
C THR A 82 -6.09 6.95 1.76
N PHE A 83 -5.28 7.83 1.19
CA PHE A 83 -5.03 9.17 1.69
C PHE A 83 -5.13 10.14 0.53
N SER A 84 -5.54 11.38 0.79
CA SER A 84 -5.47 12.38 -0.26
C SER A 84 -4.02 12.70 -0.59
N ARG A 85 -3.79 12.97 -1.88
CA ARG A 85 -2.52 13.44 -2.41
C ARG A 85 -2.26 14.86 -1.91
N SER A 86 -0.99 15.21 -1.71
CA SER A 86 -0.55 16.56 -1.30
C SER A 86 -1.12 17.07 0.04
N TRP A 87 -1.54 16.19 0.95
CA TRP A 87 -2.00 16.59 2.28
C TRP A 87 -0.90 17.10 3.20
N GLY A 88 0.36 16.92 2.80
CA GLY A 88 1.51 17.25 3.60
C GLY A 88 1.64 16.33 4.81
N LEU A 89 1.15 15.08 4.71
CA LEU A 89 1.39 14.08 5.74
C LEU A 89 2.90 13.93 5.94
N SER A 90 3.30 13.70 7.18
CA SER A 90 4.71 13.62 7.57
C SER A 90 4.94 12.49 8.57
N GLY A 91 6.20 12.14 8.81
CA GLY A 91 6.58 11.02 9.67
C GLY A 91 6.86 9.77 8.84
N THR A 92 6.57 8.60 9.38
CA THR A 92 6.80 7.29 8.71
C THR A 92 5.50 6.57 8.40
N ILE A 93 5.54 5.51 7.59
CA ILE A 93 4.39 4.59 7.47
C ILE A 93 4.25 3.79 8.78
N PRO A 94 3.12 3.86 9.51
CA PRO A 94 2.93 3.07 10.72
C PRO A 94 3.00 1.56 10.45
N PRO A 95 3.75 0.79 11.25
CA PRO A 95 3.79 -0.67 11.11
C PRO A 95 2.45 -1.33 11.46
N ASP A 96 1.58 -0.67 12.24
CA ASP A 96 0.26 -1.14 12.66
C ASP A 96 -0.67 -1.48 11.49
N PHE A 97 -0.47 -0.89 10.29
CA PHE A 97 -1.22 -1.30 9.10
C PHE A 97 -1.11 -2.80 8.82
N GLY A 98 0.01 -3.43 9.17
CA GLY A 98 0.19 -4.87 9.01
C GLY A 98 -0.78 -5.73 9.85
N ASP A 99 -1.50 -5.13 10.79
CA ASP A 99 -2.50 -5.79 11.63
C ASP A 99 -3.94 -5.63 11.09
N LEU A 100 -4.10 -5.16 9.84
CA LEU A 100 -5.36 -5.15 9.08
C LEU A 100 -5.42 -6.36 8.12
N PRO A 101 -5.91 -7.53 8.56
CA PRO A 101 -5.75 -8.78 7.80
C PRO A 101 -6.53 -8.83 6.48
N TYR A 102 -7.52 -7.95 6.29
CA TYR A 102 -8.33 -7.85 5.07
C TYR A 102 -7.93 -6.70 4.16
N LEU A 103 -6.93 -5.88 4.53
CA LEU A 103 -6.47 -4.79 3.70
C LEU A 103 -6.01 -5.31 2.34
N GLY A 104 -6.71 -4.84 1.30
CA GLY A 104 -6.54 -5.22 -0.09
C GLY A 104 -6.03 -4.08 -0.96
N PHE A 105 -6.48 -2.87 -0.67
CA PHE A 105 -6.20 -1.67 -1.43
C PHE A 105 -5.60 -0.60 -0.52
N PHE A 106 -4.34 -0.24 -0.77
CA PHE A 106 -3.62 0.74 0.04
C PHE A 106 -3.00 1.82 -0.84
N ILE A 107 -3.37 3.08 -0.60
CA ILE A 107 -2.77 4.25 -1.26
C ILE A 107 -2.28 5.23 -0.22
N LEU A 108 -0.98 5.52 -0.22
CA LEU A 108 -0.37 6.66 0.47
C LEU A 108 0.60 7.31 -0.51
N ALA A 109 0.08 8.11 -1.42
CA ALA A 109 0.83 8.72 -2.51
C ALA A 109 0.97 10.23 -2.32
N ASP A 110 2.00 10.82 -2.93
CA ASP A 110 2.20 12.28 -3.02
C ASP A 110 2.18 12.98 -1.65
N ASN A 111 2.93 12.46 -0.70
CA ASN A 111 3.13 13.08 0.61
C ASN A 111 4.63 13.15 0.90
N ILE A 112 5.31 14.13 0.30
CA ILE A 112 6.78 14.23 0.26
C ILE A 112 7.50 14.20 1.61
N ASN A 113 6.81 14.50 2.72
CA ASN A 113 7.35 14.47 4.07
C ASN A 113 7.15 13.12 4.79
N VAL A 114 6.53 12.14 4.13
CA VAL A 114 6.50 10.74 4.57
C VAL A 114 7.85 10.10 4.22
N THR A 115 8.56 9.68 5.25
CA THR A 115 9.94 9.17 5.23
C THR A 115 10.01 7.77 5.84
N GLY A 116 11.23 7.27 6.10
CA GLY A 116 11.46 5.96 6.68
C GLY A 116 11.33 4.84 5.65
N THR A 117 11.11 3.60 6.10
CA THR A 117 11.08 2.41 5.24
C THR A 117 9.66 1.88 5.05
N ILE A 118 9.42 1.10 3.99
CA ILE A 118 8.22 0.25 3.90
C ILE A 118 8.24 -0.76 5.07
N PRO A 119 7.24 -0.80 5.97
CA PRO A 119 7.29 -1.65 7.15
C PRO A 119 7.31 -3.14 6.80
N LYS A 120 8.18 -3.91 7.48
CA LYS A 120 8.23 -5.38 7.34
C LYS A 120 6.87 -6.05 7.64
N SER A 121 6.05 -5.43 8.49
CA SER A 121 4.72 -5.91 8.85
C SER A 121 3.77 -5.99 7.64
N PHE A 122 4.03 -5.27 6.53
CA PHE A 122 3.23 -5.41 5.30
C PHE A 122 3.25 -6.84 4.75
N GLY A 123 4.27 -7.64 5.08
CA GLY A 123 4.29 -9.08 4.76
C GLY A 123 3.16 -9.91 5.37
N LYS A 124 2.43 -9.37 6.37
CA LYS A 124 1.24 -9.98 6.97
C LYS A 124 -0.03 -9.79 6.13
N LEU A 125 -0.05 -8.80 5.23
CA LEU A 125 -1.25 -8.38 4.48
C LEU A 125 -1.59 -9.35 3.33
N LYS A 126 -2.02 -10.56 3.66
CA LYS A 126 -2.26 -11.63 2.66
C LYS A 126 -3.35 -11.32 1.64
N ASN A 127 -4.18 -10.30 1.90
CA ASN A 127 -5.22 -9.83 1.00
C ASN A 127 -4.81 -8.67 0.09
N LEU A 128 -3.61 -8.09 0.31
CA LEU A 128 -3.13 -6.93 -0.45
C LEU A 128 -3.00 -7.28 -1.93
N TYR A 129 -3.70 -6.52 -2.77
CA TYR A 129 -3.68 -6.64 -4.22
C TYR A 129 -3.25 -5.36 -4.93
N HIS A 130 -3.41 -4.20 -4.29
CA HIS A 130 -3.00 -2.90 -4.82
C HIS A 130 -2.26 -2.12 -3.72
N VAL A 131 -1.05 -1.67 -4.03
CA VAL A 131 -0.24 -0.82 -3.16
C VAL A 131 0.38 0.32 -3.98
N GLU A 132 0.06 1.55 -3.58
CA GLU A 132 0.55 2.78 -4.21
C GLU A 132 1.19 3.64 -3.12
N LEU A 133 2.52 3.76 -3.19
CA LEU A 133 3.35 4.56 -2.29
C LEU A 133 4.19 5.58 -3.05
N ASP A 134 3.74 5.96 -4.25
CA ASP A 134 4.48 6.85 -5.15
C ASP A 134 4.66 8.25 -4.57
N THR A 135 5.71 8.94 -5.00
CA THR A 135 5.92 10.37 -4.71
C THR A 135 5.98 10.66 -3.20
N ASN A 136 6.79 9.88 -2.48
CA ASN A 136 7.12 10.11 -1.07
C ASN A 136 8.64 10.22 -0.90
N SER A 137 9.11 10.31 0.35
CA SER A 137 10.53 10.29 0.69
C SER A 137 10.94 8.95 1.35
N LEU A 138 10.34 7.83 0.94
CA LEU A 138 10.65 6.51 1.49
C LEU A 138 12.08 6.08 1.12
N THR A 139 12.74 5.40 2.05
CA THR A 139 14.14 4.98 1.99
C THR A 139 14.28 3.49 2.30
N GLY A 140 15.51 2.96 2.22
CA GLY A 140 15.79 1.56 2.53
C GLY A 140 15.38 0.59 1.42
N PRO A 141 15.47 -0.72 1.67
CA PRO A 141 15.19 -1.73 0.66
C PRO A 141 13.70 -2.04 0.50
N ILE A 142 13.33 -2.48 -0.70
CA ILE A 142 12.08 -3.21 -0.90
C ILE A 142 12.26 -4.59 -0.25
N LEU A 143 11.51 -4.89 0.81
CA LEU A 143 11.65 -6.12 1.56
C LEU A 143 11.02 -7.32 0.82
N ASN A 144 11.69 -8.49 0.90
CA ASN A 144 11.24 -9.75 0.29
C ASN A 144 9.80 -10.12 0.70
N GLU A 145 9.41 -9.75 1.92
CA GLU A 145 8.11 -9.99 2.54
C GLU A 145 6.95 -9.42 1.73
N LEU A 146 7.10 -8.22 1.15
CA LEU A 146 6.08 -7.60 0.31
C LEU A 146 5.82 -8.47 -0.93
N PHE A 147 6.89 -8.96 -1.58
CA PHE A 147 6.78 -9.79 -2.78
C PHE A 147 6.56 -11.28 -2.51
N LYS A 148 6.15 -11.63 -1.29
CA LYS A 148 5.55 -12.94 -0.96
C LYS A 148 4.01 -12.90 -0.97
N LEU A 149 3.40 -11.72 -1.12
CA LEU A 149 1.95 -11.53 -1.13
C LEU A 149 1.36 -11.91 -2.50
N LYS A 150 0.90 -13.15 -2.63
CA LYS A 150 0.48 -13.74 -3.92
C LYS A 150 -0.69 -13.04 -4.63
N LYS A 151 -1.45 -12.22 -3.90
CA LYS A 151 -2.58 -11.47 -4.45
C LYS A 151 -2.19 -10.12 -5.04
N LEU A 152 -0.94 -9.65 -4.88
CA LEU A 152 -0.47 -8.42 -5.48
C LEU A 152 -0.68 -8.42 -7.00
N LYS A 153 -1.36 -7.39 -7.48
CA LYS A 153 -1.65 -7.12 -8.89
C LYS A 153 -0.99 -5.83 -9.35
N GLU A 154 -0.98 -4.83 -8.49
CA GLU A 154 -0.50 -3.49 -8.81
C GLU A 154 0.39 -2.99 -7.69
N VAL A 155 1.60 -2.59 -8.06
CA VAL A 155 2.61 -2.05 -7.15
C VAL A 155 3.17 -0.80 -7.81
N ASP A 156 2.96 0.35 -7.18
CA ASP A 156 3.64 1.59 -7.52
C ASP A 156 4.42 2.08 -6.29
N LEU A 157 5.75 2.06 -6.40
CA LEU A 157 6.69 2.58 -5.41
C LEU A 157 7.59 3.67 -6.01
N SER A 158 7.17 4.25 -7.14
CA SER A 158 7.98 5.19 -7.90
C SER A 158 8.21 6.51 -7.17
N ALA A 159 9.18 7.29 -7.65
CA ALA A 159 9.47 8.63 -7.11
C ALA A 159 9.69 8.61 -5.58
N ASN A 160 10.63 7.77 -5.14
CA ASN A 160 11.05 7.64 -3.76
C ASN A 160 12.59 7.61 -3.68
N GLN A 161 13.14 7.26 -2.52
CA GLN A 161 14.57 7.08 -2.30
C GLN A 161 14.91 5.62 -1.92
N LEU A 162 14.11 4.65 -2.37
CA LEU A 162 14.32 3.22 -2.11
C LEU A 162 15.64 2.76 -2.74
N SER A 163 16.34 1.85 -2.08
CA SER A 163 17.71 1.46 -2.43
C SER A 163 17.92 -0.06 -2.36
N GLY A 164 19.06 -0.55 -2.85
CA GLY A 164 19.35 -1.98 -2.86
C GLY A 164 18.66 -2.73 -4.01
N PRO A 165 18.71 -4.07 -4.03
CA PRO A 165 18.23 -4.86 -5.16
C PRO A 165 16.71 -4.99 -5.20
N ILE A 166 16.17 -5.23 -6.40
CA ILE A 166 14.81 -5.74 -6.57
C ILE A 166 14.79 -7.18 -6.03
N PRO A 167 13.95 -7.51 -5.04
CA PRO A 167 13.84 -8.87 -4.52
C PRO A 167 13.51 -9.90 -5.61
N PRO A 168 14.29 -10.99 -5.75
CA PRO A 168 14.00 -12.05 -6.72
C PRO A 168 12.63 -12.72 -6.51
N SER A 169 12.05 -12.61 -5.31
CA SER A 169 10.71 -13.10 -5.00
C SER A 169 9.60 -12.47 -5.85
N VAL A 170 9.84 -11.31 -6.50
CA VAL A 170 8.91 -10.70 -7.46
C VAL A 170 8.49 -11.66 -8.57
N THR A 171 9.41 -12.55 -9.00
CA THR A 171 9.16 -13.60 -10.01
C THR A 171 7.96 -14.49 -9.65
N SER A 172 7.70 -14.64 -8.34
CA SER A 172 6.70 -15.55 -7.81
C SER A 172 5.30 -14.94 -7.66
N LEU A 173 5.12 -13.67 -8.03
CA LEU A 173 3.86 -12.95 -7.96
C LEU A 173 3.03 -13.19 -9.23
N SER A 174 2.37 -14.34 -9.30
CA SER A 174 1.61 -14.80 -10.48
C SER A 174 0.42 -13.92 -10.88
N SER A 175 0.01 -12.98 -10.02
CA SER A 175 -1.08 -12.04 -10.28
C SER A 175 -0.60 -10.62 -10.62
N LEU A 176 0.70 -10.34 -10.51
CA LEU A 176 1.25 -9.00 -10.72
C LEU A 176 1.11 -8.60 -12.19
N SER A 177 0.39 -7.52 -12.44
CA SER A 177 0.13 -6.98 -13.77
C SER A 177 0.75 -5.61 -13.99
N GLN A 178 0.88 -4.79 -12.95
CA GLN A 178 1.48 -3.46 -13.01
C GLN A 178 2.61 -3.36 -11.99
N PHE A 179 3.78 -2.95 -12.44
CA PHE A 179 4.94 -2.82 -11.57
C PHE A 179 5.74 -1.56 -11.90
N ASN A 180 5.60 -0.53 -11.08
CA ASN A 180 6.33 0.71 -11.21
C ASN A 180 7.22 0.93 -9.97
N ILE A 181 8.53 0.96 -10.20
CA ILE A 181 9.55 1.25 -9.18
C ILE A 181 10.55 2.28 -9.71
N SER A 182 10.15 3.06 -10.72
CA SER A 182 11.00 4.06 -11.35
C SER A 182 11.35 5.20 -10.40
N HIS A 183 12.34 6.02 -10.75
CA HIS A 183 12.75 7.19 -9.95
C HIS A 183 13.07 6.82 -8.49
N ASN A 184 14.02 5.90 -8.32
CA ASN A 184 14.52 5.44 -7.04
C ASN A 184 16.06 5.31 -7.09
N LYS A 185 16.66 4.70 -6.06
CA LYS A 185 18.09 4.41 -5.95
C LYS A 185 18.35 2.90 -5.99
N LEU A 186 17.49 2.12 -6.65
CA LEU A 186 17.59 0.66 -6.71
C LEU A 186 18.79 0.23 -7.56
N SER A 187 19.47 -0.83 -7.15
CA SER A 187 20.73 -1.29 -7.74
C SER A 187 20.69 -2.79 -8.07
N GLY A 188 21.74 -3.30 -8.71
CA GLY A 188 21.81 -4.73 -9.09
C GLY A 188 20.98 -5.06 -10.32
N SER A 189 20.73 -6.34 -10.58
CA SER A 189 20.06 -6.81 -11.79
C SER A 189 18.55 -6.82 -11.68
N ILE A 190 17.87 -6.65 -12.82
CA ILE A 190 16.44 -6.93 -12.94
C ILE A 190 16.24 -8.46 -12.88
N PRO A 191 15.55 -9.02 -11.87
CA PRO A 191 15.24 -10.44 -11.83
C PRO A 191 14.22 -10.82 -12.93
N PRO A 192 14.04 -12.11 -13.25
CA PRO A 192 12.93 -12.55 -14.07
C PRO A 192 11.60 -12.02 -13.50
N MET A 193 10.70 -11.62 -14.39
CA MET A 193 9.41 -11.06 -14.01
C MET A 193 8.29 -12.08 -14.24
N PRO A 194 7.18 -12.00 -13.47
CA PRO A 194 6.07 -12.92 -13.65
C PRO A 194 5.42 -12.75 -15.02
N LYS A 195 4.98 -13.86 -15.62
CA LYS A 195 4.35 -13.86 -16.97
C LYS A 195 3.05 -13.05 -17.05
N SER A 196 2.42 -12.77 -15.91
CA SER A 196 1.21 -11.94 -15.80
C SER A 196 1.46 -10.46 -16.02
N LEU A 197 2.73 -10.01 -16.03
CA LEU A 197 3.08 -8.61 -16.07
C LEU A 197 2.66 -7.97 -17.40
N LYS A 198 1.96 -6.84 -17.33
CA LYS A 198 1.40 -6.12 -18.49
C LYS A 198 2.02 -4.74 -18.66
N SER A 199 2.46 -4.11 -17.58
CA SER A 199 3.32 -2.93 -17.67
C SER A 199 4.35 -2.92 -16.56
N ILE A 200 5.52 -2.37 -16.91
CA ILE A 200 6.69 -2.27 -16.06
C ILE A 200 7.31 -0.89 -16.27
N ASP A 201 7.78 -0.28 -15.19
CA ASP A 201 8.70 0.83 -15.25
C ASP A 201 9.74 0.71 -14.13
N VAL A 202 11.01 0.58 -14.53
CA VAL A 202 12.18 0.50 -13.67
C VAL A 202 13.19 1.60 -14.02
N SER A 203 12.77 2.59 -14.82
CA SER A 203 13.62 3.69 -15.29
C SER A 203 14.10 4.56 -14.13
N TYR A 204 15.11 5.38 -14.38
CA TYR A 204 15.67 6.31 -13.38
C TYR A 204 16.05 5.61 -12.06
N ASN A 205 16.93 4.62 -12.17
CA ASN A 205 17.50 3.87 -11.07
C ASN A 205 19.01 3.63 -11.30
N GLN A 206 19.63 2.77 -10.50
CA GLN A 206 21.03 2.36 -10.60
C GLN A 206 21.15 0.87 -10.97
N LEU A 207 20.17 0.34 -11.71
CA LEU A 207 20.12 -1.06 -12.12
C LEU A 207 21.17 -1.38 -13.18
N CYS A 208 21.58 -2.64 -13.22
CA CYS A 208 22.75 -3.09 -13.97
C CYS A 208 22.59 -4.49 -14.55
N GLY A 209 23.31 -4.76 -15.64
CA GLY A 209 23.34 -6.08 -16.27
C GLY A 209 22.28 -6.28 -17.35
N PRO A 210 22.13 -7.51 -17.87
CA PRO A 210 21.24 -7.79 -18.98
C PRO A 210 19.77 -7.67 -18.56
N ILE A 211 18.97 -7.02 -19.41
CA ILE A 211 17.51 -7.04 -19.30
C ILE A 211 17.02 -8.48 -19.57
N PRO A 212 16.25 -9.10 -18.66
CA PRO A 212 15.69 -10.43 -18.87
C PRO A 212 14.92 -10.52 -20.19
N SER A 213 15.12 -11.59 -20.96
CA SER A 213 14.55 -11.75 -22.30
C SER A 213 13.02 -11.67 -22.35
N GLY A 214 12.34 -12.04 -21.26
CA GLY A 214 10.89 -11.89 -21.11
C GLY A 214 10.39 -10.44 -21.09
N LEU A 215 11.29 -9.47 -20.94
CA LEU A 215 10.98 -8.04 -20.88
C LEU A 215 11.25 -7.29 -22.20
N LYS A 216 11.76 -7.96 -23.24
CA LYS A 216 12.10 -7.34 -24.52
C LYS A 216 10.92 -6.65 -25.25
N GLY A 217 9.69 -7.06 -24.93
CA GLY A 217 8.45 -6.54 -25.54
C GLY A 217 7.89 -5.29 -24.86
N PHE A 218 8.45 -4.86 -23.73
CA PHE A 218 8.02 -3.65 -23.04
C PHE A 218 8.66 -2.40 -23.66
N LYS A 219 8.10 -1.24 -23.35
CA LYS A 219 8.58 0.05 -23.86
C LYS A 219 10.04 0.26 -23.46
N ARG A 220 10.86 0.76 -24.38
CA ARG A 220 12.26 1.12 -24.12
C ARG A 220 12.39 2.07 -22.93
N ALA A 221 11.54 3.10 -22.86
CA ALA A 221 11.53 4.12 -21.82
C ALA A 221 11.45 3.53 -20.40
N SER A 222 10.77 2.38 -20.22
CA SER A 222 10.65 1.67 -18.94
C SER A 222 11.99 1.21 -18.34
N PHE A 223 13.08 1.21 -19.11
CA PHE A 223 14.41 0.76 -18.68
C PHE A 223 15.48 1.85 -18.77
N GLU A 224 15.12 3.02 -19.31
CA GLU A 224 16.07 4.11 -19.53
C GLU A 224 16.55 4.72 -18.21
N HIS A 225 17.61 5.52 -18.29
CA HIS A 225 18.22 6.16 -17.12
C HIS A 225 18.72 5.17 -16.04
N ASN A 226 19.03 3.94 -16.44
CA ASN A 226 19.87 2.99 -15.70
C ASN A 226 21.16 2.78 -16.48
N LYS A 227 22.27 3.39 -16.02
CA LYS A 227 23.49 3.55 -16.83
C LYS A 227 24.13 2.26 -17.34
N CYS A 228 23.95 1.14 -16.63
CA CYS A 228 24.59 -0.13 -16.98
C CYS A 228 23.62 -1.27 -17.29
N LEU A 229 22.33 -0.97 -17.51
CA LEU A 229 21.44 -1.93 -18.15
C LEU A 229 21.79 -2.09 -19.64
N CYS A 230 21.69 -3.32 -20.12
CA CYS A 230 22.01 -3.68 -21.50
C CYS A 230 21.04 -4.74 -22.05
N GLY A 231 21.00 -4.89 -23.37
CA GLY A 231 20.12 -5.79 -24.08
C GLY A 231 18.74 -5.20 -24.39
N PRO A 232 17.94 -5.86 -25.25
CA PRO A 232 16.62 -5.37 -25.64
C PRO A 232 15.68 -5.18 -24.43
N PRO A 233 14.85 -4.13 -24.40
CA PRO A 233 14.56 -3.18 -25.50
C PRO A 233 15.53 -1.99 -25.60
N LEU A 234 16.59 -1.93 -24.80
CA LEU A 234 17.64 -0.92 -24.97
C LEU A 234 18.51 -1.27 -26.18
N ALA A 235 19.04 -0.24 -26.84
CA ALA A 235 20.02 -0.42 -27.93
C ALA A 235 21.45 -0.71 -27.40
N ALA A 236 21.67 -0.60 -26.09
CA ALA A 236 22.95 -0.87 -25.47
C ALA A 236 23.27 -2.37 -25.52
N GLY A 237 24.38 -2.75 -26.15
CA GLY A 237 24.88 -4.13 -26.11
C GLY A 237 25.40 -4.50 -24.72
N CYS A 238 25.24 -5.77 -24.33
CA CYS A 238 25.91 -6.30 -23.15
C CYS A 238 27.36 -6.60 -23.48
N LYS A 239 28.28 -6.16 -22.61
CA LYS A 239 29.72 -6.47 -22.71
C LYS A 239 30.01 -7.82 -22.06
#